data_AF-A0A1A7W9I5-F1
#
_entry.id   AF-A0A1A7W9I5-F1
#
_cell.length_a   1.000
_cell.length_b   1.000
_cell.length_c   1.000
_cell.angle_alpha   90.00
_cell.angle_beta   90.00
_cell.angle_gamma   90.00
#
_symmetry.space_group_name_H-M   'P 1'
#
loop_
_entity.id
_entity.type
_entity.pdbx_description
1 polymer ?
#
loop_
_entity_poly.entity_id
_entity_poly.type
_entity_poly.pdbx_seq_one_letter_code
_entity_poly.pdbx_strand_id
1 'polypeptide(L)' 'QEFALYCIHQSGEKKKLNNRDHPLWERVLQGPSEDIMKIFLMDMYEEEVSNDVAQYLNLELPILKQVLIKLKEEENRE' A
#
# COMPACT_ATOMS: atom_id res chain seq x y z
N GLN A 1 -3.01 3.70 -22.77
CA GLN A 1 -3.99 3.86 -21.68
C GLN A 1 -3.25 4.62 -20.60
N GLU A 2 -3.63 5.88 -20.34
CA GLU A 2 -2.84 6.81 -19.52
C GLU A 2 -3.19 6.73 -18.03
N PHE A 3 -4.36 6.18 -17.71
CA PHE A 3 -4.87 6.15 -16.34
C PHE A 3 -5.28 4.74 -15.93
N ALA A 4 -5.27 4.50 -14.61
CA ALA A 4 -5.82 3.31 -13.97
C ALA A 4 -6.50 3.68 -12.64
N LEU A 5 -7.35 2.77 -12.16
CA LEU A 5 -7.95 2.89 -10.84
C LEU A 5 -7.00 2.35 -9.78
N TYR A 6 -6.87 3.09 -8.68
CA TYR A 6 -6.06 2.70 -7.53
C TYR A 6 -6.90 2.77 -6.26
N CYS A 7 -6.74 1.75 -5.42
CA CYS A 7 -7.24 1.67 -4.07
C CYS A 7 -6.17 2.22 -3.10
N ILE A 8 -6.52 3.24 -2.33
CA ILE A 8 -5.67 3.80 -1.26
C ILE A 8 -6.32 3.53 0.08
N HIS A 9 -5.67 2.68 0.89
CA HIS A 9 -6.11 2.34 2.23
C HIS A 9 -5.47 3.26 3.28
N GLN A 10 -6.12 3.43 4.43
CA GLN A 10 -5.62 4.23 5.56
C GLN A 10 -4.27 3.75 6.12
N SER A 11 -3.89 2.49 5.87
CA SER A 11 -2.57 1.97 6.22
C SER A 11 -1.45 2.60 5.40
N GLY A 12 -1.77 3.25 4.28
CA GLY A 12 -0.81 3.70 3.26
C GLY A 12 -0.63 2.71 2.11
N GLU A 13 -1.32 1.56 2.14
CA GLU A 13 -1.34 0.63 1.00
C GLU A 13 -1.94 1.32 -0.22
N LYS A 14 -1.25 1.19 -1.36
CA LYS A 14 -1.68 1.69 -2.65
C LYS A 14 -1.64 0.55 -3.64
N LYS A 15 -2.80 0.12 -4.11
CA LYS A 15 -2.96 -1.04 -4.99
C LYS A 15 -3.69 -0.64 -6.26
N LYS A 16 -3.13 -1.00 -7.40
CA LYS A 16 -3.77 -0.83 -8.71
C LYS A 16 -4.86 -1.88 -8.91
N LEU A 17 -6.01 -1.46 -9.40
CA LEU A 17 -7.06 -2.37 -9.85
C LEU A 17 -6.77 -2.84 -11.26
N ASN A 18 -6.75 -4.16 -11.44
CA ASN A 18 -6.56 -4.80 -12.72
C ASN A 18 -7.84 -4.77 -13.55
N ASN A 19 -7.72 -5.03 -14.85
CA ASN A 19 -8.86 -5.05 -15.78
C ASN A 19 -9.92 -6.13 -15.47
N ARG A 20 -9.60 -7.08 -14.59
CA ARG A 20 -10.52 -8.14 -14.14
C ARG A 20 -11.14 -7.85 -12.77
N ASP A 21 -10.69 -6.80 -12.10
CA ASP A 21 -11.20 -6.44 -10.78
C ASP A 21 -12.50 -5.65 -10.93
N HIS A 22 -13.35 -5.75 -9.92
CA HIS A 22 -14.65 -5.08 -9.88
C HIS A 22 -14.62 -4.01 -8.78
N PRO A 23 -14.53 -2.70 -9.11
CA PRO A 23 -14.36 -1.65 -8.10
C PRO A 23 -15.42 -1.63 -7.00
N LEU A 24 -16.68 -1.94 -7.36
CA LEU A 24 -17.78 -2.03 -6.39
C LEU A 24 -17.64 -3.24 -5.45
N TRP A 25 -17.12 -4.36 -5.96
CA TRP A 25 -16.84 -5.53 -5.12
C TRP A 25 -15.71 -5.23 -4.13
N GLU A 26 -14.65 -4.58 -4.59
CA GLU A 26 -13.55 -4.15 -3.72
C GLU A 26 -14.06 -3.20 -2.62
N ARG A 27 -14.95 -2.24 -2.97
CA ARG A 27 -15.59 -1.37 -1.98
C ARG A 27 -16.39 -2.15 -0.94
N VAL A 28 -17.11 -3.20 -1.32
CA VAL A 28 -17.86 -4.03 -0.37
C VAL A 28 -16.92 -4.73 0.61
N LEU A 29 -15.77 -5.24 0.15
CA LEU A 29 -14.78 -5.90 1.01
C LEU A 29 -14.10 -4.95 2.00
N GLN A 30 -13.77 -3.74 1.56
CA GLN A 30 -13.07 -2.72 2.37
C GLN A 30 -14.01 -1.94 3.30
N GLY A 31 -15.32 -2.05 3.07
CA GLY A 31 -16.34 -1.36 3.84
C GLY A 31 -16.67 0.05 3.32
N PRO A 32 -17.73 0.66 3.88
CA PRO A 32 -18.31 1.89 3.35
C PRO A 32 -17.55 3.16 3.76
N SER A 33 -16.65 3.07 4.74
CA SER A 33 -15.94 4.25 5.25
C SER A 33 -14.94 4.77 4.23
N GLU A 34 -15.09 6.04 3.86
CA GLU A 34 -14.10 6.74 3.04
C GLU A 34 -12.80 7.00 3.80
N ASP A 35 -12.82 7.03 5.13
CA ASP A 35 -11.59 7.19 5.92
C ASP A 35 -10.72 5.94 5.88
N ILE A 36 -11.31 4.76 5.63
CA ILE A 36 -10.60 3.48 5.58
C ILE A 36 -9.99 3.23 4.20
N MET A 37 -10.76 3.44 3.13
CA MET A 37 -10.33 3.14 1.76
C MET A 37 -10.96 4.13 0.79
N LYS A 38 -10.20 4.58 -0.20
CA LYS A 38 -10.68 5.41 -1.32
C LYS A 38 -10.22 4.83 -2.65
N ILE A 39 -11.01 5.03 -3.70
CA ILE A 39 -10.66 4.63 -5.06
C ILE A 39 -10.42 5.91 -5.86
N PHE A 40 -9.25 6.01 -6.49
CA PHE A 40 -8.85 7.16 -7.29
C PHE A 40 -8.53 6.76 -8.73
N LEU A 41 -8.73 7.69 -9.66
CA LEU A 41 -8.17 7.58 -11.01
C LEU A 41 -6.80 8.29 -11.00
N MET A 42 -5.74 7.57 -11.32
CA MET A 42 -4.35 8.07 -11.28
C MET A 42 -3.60 7.64 -12.53
N ASP A 43 -2.38 8.16 -12.71
CA ASP A 43 -1.49 7.74 -13.79
C ASP A 43 -1.27 6.22 -13.77
N MET A 44 -1.25 5.58 -14.94
CA MET A 44 -1.10 4.13 -15.06
C MET A 44 0.21 3.59 -14.44
N TYR A 45 1.24 4.42 -14.32
CA TYR A 45 2.56 4.05 -13.83
C TYR A 45 2.83 4.50 -12.39
N GLU A 46 1.80 4.90 -11.65
CA GLU A 46 1.91 5.25 -10.24
C GLU A 46 2.45 4.06 -9.41
N GLU A 47 3.40 4.36 -8.51
CA GLU A 47 4.05 3.35 -7.66
C GLU A 47 3.08 2.75 -6.64
N GLU A 48 2.97 1.43 -6.67
CA GLU A 48 2.20 0.65 -5.71
C GLU A 48 2.97 0.47 -4.39
N VAL A 49 2.23 0.41 -3.30
CA VAL A 49 2.75 0.14 -1.96
C VAL A 49 1.98 -1.05 -1.40
N SER A 50 2.67 -2.13 -1.07
CA SER A 50 2.04 -3.31 -0.46
C SER A 50 1.65 -3.05 1.00
N ASN A 51 0.65 -3.78 1.48
CA ASN A 51 0.24 -3.72 2.89
C ASN A 51 1.41 -3.95 3.86
N ASP A 52 2.27 -4.92 3.57
CA ASP A 52 3.41 -5.33 4.41
C ASP A 52 4.40 -4.19 4.68
N VAL A 53 4.56 -3.28 3.71
CA VAL A 53 5.48 -2.16 3.82
C VAL A 53 4.80 -0.83 4.13
N ALA A 54 3.49 -0.73 3.96
CA ALA A 54 2.73 0.50 4.14
C ALA A 54 2.90 1.11 5.55
N GLN A 55 2.98 0.26 6.58
CA GLN A 55 3.21 0.69 7.96
C GLN A 55 4.51 1.48 8.17
N TYR A 56 5.50 1.30 7.30
CA TYR A 56 6.80 1.97 7.38
C TYR A 56 6.78 3.38 6.78
N LEU A 57 5.78 3.74 5.98
CA LEU A 57 5.69 5.04 5.28
C LEU A 57 5.68 6.23 6.25
N ASN A 58 5.10 6.04 7.44
CA ASN A 58 4.97 7.09 8.45
C ASN A 58 6.13 7.11 9.46
N LEU A 59 7.16 6.28 9.27
CA LEU A 59 8.34 6.25 10.13
C LEU A 59 9.45 7.13 9.57
N GLU A 60 10.20 7.76 10.46
CA GLU A 60 11.35 8.55 10.06
C GLU A 60 12.48 7.66 9.53
N LEU A 61 13.24 8.16 8.54
CA LEU A 61 14.38 7.44 7.96
C LEU A 61 15.39 6.90 8.97
N PRO A 62 15.75 7.59 10.09
CA PRO A 62 16.62 7.02 11.11
C PRO A 62 16.06 5.74 11.74
N ILE A 63 14.74 5.68 11.98
CA ILE A 63 14.07 4.51 12.54
C ILE A 63 14.13 3.36 11.54
N LEU A 64 13.81 3.63 10.27
CA LEU A 64 13.87 2.63 9.20
C LEU A 64 15.27 2.03 9.04
N LYS A 65 16.32 2.86 9.12
CA LYS A 65 17.71 2.38 9.11
C LYS A 65 18.00 1.45 10.29
N GLN A 66 17.50 1.76 11.48
CA GLN A 66 17.67 0.91 12.65
C GLN A 66 16.91 -0.42 12.51
N VAL A 67 15.70 -0.40 11.93
CA VAL A 67 14.96 -1.63 11.61
C VAL A 67 15.77 -2.54 10.68
N LEU A 68 16.36 -1.98 9.61
CA LEU A 68 17.20 -2.75 8.68
C LEU A 68 18.45 -3.33 9.34
N ILE A 69 19.11 -2.57 10.21
CA ILE A 69 20.28 -3.07 10.96
C ILE A 69 19.87 -4.26 11.82
N LYS A 70 18.79 -4.13 12.60
CA LYS A 70 18.31 -5.21 13.47
C LYS A 70 17.88 -6.45 12.68
N LEU A 71 17.17 -6.29 11.56
CA LEU A 71 16.79 -7.42 10.72
C LEU A 71 18.02 -8.19 10.23
N LYS A 72 19.05 -7.48 9.78
CA LYS A 72 20.31 -8.10 9.35
C LYS A 72 21.05 -8.81 10.48
N GLU A 73 21.03 -8.26 11.70
CA GLU A 73 21.61 -8.92 12.88
C GLU A 73 20.90 -10.23 13.20
N GLU A 74 19.57 -10.26 13.11
CA GLU A 74 18.76 -11.46 13.32
C GLU A 74 18.98 -12.51 12.22
N GLU A 75 19.02 -12.11 10.95
CA GLU A 75 19.31 -13.00 9.82
C GLU A 75 20.69 -13.68 9.93
N ASN A 76 21.70 -12.99 10.48
CA ASN A 76 23.02 -13.59 10.67
C ASN A 76 23.09 -14.55 11.87
N ARG A 77 22.09 -14.54 12.75
CA ARG A 77 22.04 -15.41 13.94
C ARG A 77 21.37 -16.75 13.65
N GLU A 78 20.47 -16.80 12.66
CA GLU A 78 19.85 -18.03 12.14
C GLU A 78 20.82 -18.82 11.24
#